data_AF-A0AAE4UDP5-F1
#
_entry.id   AF-A0AAE4UDP5-F1
#
_cell.length_a   1.000
_cell.length_b   1.000
_cell.length_c   1.000
_cell.angle_alpha   90.00
_cell.angle_beta   90.00
_cell.angle_gamma   90.00
#
_symmetry.space_group_name_H-M   'P 1'
#
loop_
_entity.id
_entity.type
_entity.pdbx_description
1 polymer ?
#
loop_
_entity_poly.entity_id
_entity_poly.type
_entity_poly.pdbx_seq_one_letter_code
_entity_poly.pdbx_strand_id
1 'polypeptide(L)'
;MRGGEFDGEFLTSLRQEVDAWSAHDALAQLVAMFGGVFPQHANLAARLAALDEFSEVWDYRGRARARRGGQQVRCQDADGGARWMIPRLDLSDRQLDTITTLARQLGLTDESWRTDATFDYMLVIGTGRYSNMLRARWARNLAAENRVGHIVLAAASRQLLPSEHDAAASCAPGARTEFELLAAAATDAFGVDTREAVRHGRQRVGDPHRGQMVWRFGEDSNDVGLPITLLEAPSPDPNNRRATSADTFTFTARSLDMQRSSCLLVTGQPFVPYQNFDALRTLTLPFGIGIETVGFGIDRYEGLHDMDLQHPAKLLQEVRSTIRAGRSLLERVEAAQLTATRRR
;
A
#
# COMPACT_ATOMS: atom_id res chain seq x y z
N MET A 1 3.43 5.75 28.08
CA MET A 1 3.81 4.59 27.24
C MET A 1 5.03 5.00 26.43
N ARG A 2 6.17 4.33 26.66
CA ARG A 2 7.48 4.68 26.10
C ARG A 2 7.52 4.18 24.66
N GLY A 3 7.56 5.10 23.69
CA GLY A 3 7.96 4.76 22.32
C GLY A 3 9.32 4.07 22.39
N GLY A 4 9.49 2.99 21.61
CA GLY A 4 10.76 2.27 21.56
C GLY A 4 11.89 3.26 21.33
N GLU A 5 12.88 3.26 22.22
CA GLU A 5 14.14 3.94 21.95
C GLU A 5 14.83 3.16 20.84
N PHE A 6 14.63 3.61 19.61
CA PHE A 6 15.42 3.10 18.50
C PHE A 6 16.85 3.59 18.68
N ASP A 7 17.80 2.68 18.47
CA ASP A 7 19.21 3.03 18.38
C ASP A 7 19.43 4.05 17.24
N GLY A 8 20.38 4.95 17.43
CA GLY A 8 20.87 5.85 16.37
C GLY A 8 21.37 5.07 15.15
N GLU A 9 21.88 3.85 15.31
CA GLU A 9 22.24 2.98 14.17
C GLU A 9 21.02 2.60 13.32
N PHE A 10 19.91 2.20 13.97
CA PHE A 10 18.68 1.86 13.27
C PHE A 10 18.07 3.06 12.54
N LEU A 11 18.03 4.23 13.19
CA LEU A 11 17.55 5.45 12.52
C LEU A 11 18.45 5.86 11.35
N THR A 12 19.75 5.57 11.43
CA THR A 12 20.70 5.75 10.33
C THR A 12 20.41 4.81 9.17
N SER A 13 20.11 3.54 9.44
CA SER A 13 19.81 2.57 8.37
C SER A 13 18.54 2.94 7.60
N LEU A 14 17.47 3.38 8.28
CA LEU A 14 16.26 3.86 7.61
C LEU A 14 16.55 5.06 6.70
N ARG A 15 17.39 5.98 7.16
CA ARG A 15 17.81 7.13 6.36
C ARG A 15 18.62 6.70 5.12
N GLN A 16 19.51 5.71 5.28
CA GLN A 16 20.29 5.15 4.17
C GLN A 16 19.40 4.46 3.13
N GLU A 17 18.33 3.78 3.56
CA GLU A 17 17.38 3.15 2.63
C GLU A 17 16.65 4.19 1.76
N VAL A 18 16.17 5.27 2.38
CA VAL A 18 15.55 6.39 1.65
C VAL A 18 16.58 7.09 0.75
N ASP A 19 17.81 7.25 1.23
CA ASP A 19 18.91 7.84 0.46
C ASP A 19 19.23 7.02 -0.79
N ALA A 20 19.42 5.71 -0.64
CA ALA A 20 19.73 4.79 -1.72
C ALA A 20 18.64 4.78 -2.79
N TRP A 21 17.36 4.67 -2.40
CA TRP A 21 16.26 4.66 -3.38
C TRP A 21 16.14 6.01 -4.10
N SER A 22 16.22 7.12 -3.37
CA SER A 22 16.05 8.47 -3.93
C SER A 22 17.27 8.98 -4.70
N ALA A 23 18.44 8.35 -4.57
CA ALA A 23 19.65 8.64 -5.33
C ALA A 23 19.82 7.73 -6.57
N HIS A 24 18.92 6.77 -6.77
CA HIS A 24 19.07 5.74 -7.80
C HIS A 24 19.11 6.34 -9.22
N ASP A 25 20.05 5.91 -10.05
CA ASP A 25 20.27 6.44 -11.41
C ASP A 25 19.02 6.34 -12.29
N ALA A 26 18.22 5.28 -12.12
CA ALA A 26 16.96 5.12 -12.82
C ALA A 26 15.97 6.28 -12.54
N LEU A 27 15.93 6.78 -11.30
CA LEU A 27 15.12 7.95 -10.96
C LEU A 27 15.68 9.20 -11.63
N ALA A 28 17.00 9.39 -11.64
CA ALA A 28 17.63 10.51 -12.34
C ALA A 28 17.32 10.52 -13.84
N GLN A 29 17.34 9.34 -14.50
CA GLN A 29 16.97 9.20 -15.90
C GLN A 29 15.49 9.50 -16.15
N LEU A 30 14.58 9.04 -15.27
CA LEU A 30 13.17 9.41 -15.35
C LEU A 30 12.99 10.93 -15.19
N VAL A 31 13.66 11.57 -14.23
CA VAL A 31 13.60 13.03 -14.06
C VAL A 31 14.06 13.75 -15.33
N ALA A 32 15.21 13.35 -15.88
CA ALA A 32 15.76 13.95 -17.11
C ALA A 32 14.83 13.74 -18.33
N MET A 33 14.24 12.55 -18.47
CA MET A 33 13.31 12.22 -19.55
C MET A 33 12.07 13.13 -19.57
N PHE A 34 11.65 13.62 -18.40
CA PHE A 34 10.53 14.54 -18.24
C PHE A 34 10.97 16.01 -18.07
N GLY A 35 12.21 16.34 -18.45
CA GLY A 35 12.74 17.70 -18.50
C GLY A 35 13.20 18.28 -17.16
N GLY A 36 13.28 17.46 -16.12
CA GLY A 36 13.80 17.88 -14.81
C GLY A 36 15.32 17.81 -14.71
N VAL A 37 15.85 18.49 -13.71
CA VAL A 37 17.27 18.40 -13.32
C VAL A 37 17.36 17.60 -12.03
N PHE A 38 18.10 16.49 -12.05
CA PHE A 38 18.25 15.67 -10.86
C PHE A 38 19.18 16.35 -9.84
N PRO A 39 18.78 16.50 -8.56
CA PRO A 39 19.54 17.24 -7.56
C PRO A 39 20.69 16.39 -6.96
N GLN A 40 21.69 16.06 -7.79
CA GLN A 40 22.74 15.08 -7.46
C GLN A 40 23.61 15.45 -6.26
N HIS A 41 23.85 16.75 -6.03
CA HIS A 41 24.69 17.25 -4.94
C HIS A 41 23.90 17.74 -3.71
N ALA A 42 22.58 17.63 -3.74
CA ALA A 42 21.74 18.03 -2.61
C ALA A 42 21.83 16.98 -1.48
N ASN A 43 21.74 17.45 -0.24
CA ASN A 43 21.50 16.54 0.89
C ASN A 43 20.12 15.86 0.73
N LEU A 44 19.92 14.75 1.44
CA LEU A 44 18.71 13.92 1.32
C LEU A 44 17.39 14.71 1.43
N ALA A 45 17.26 15.60 2.43
CA ALA A 45 16.03 16.37 2.64
C ALA A 45 15.76 17.32 1.47
N ALA A 46 16.80 18.04 1.02
CA ALA A 46 16.70 18.94 -0.13
C ALA A 46 16.43 18.19 -1.44
N ARG A 47 17.04 17.01 -1.64
CA ARG A 47 16.77 16.14 -2.79
C ARG A 47 15.31 15.68 -2.81
N LEU A 48 14.79 15.14 -1.71
CA LEU A 48 13.39 14.70 -1.63
C LEU A 48 12.41 15.85 -1.84
N ALA A 49 12.72 17.04 -1.32
CA ALA A 49 11.88 18.22 -1.55
C ALA A 49 11.83 18.63 -3.04
N ALA A 50 12.98 18.70 -3.70
CA ALA A 50 13.07 19.01 -5.13
C ALA A 50 12.40 17.92 -6.00
N LEU A 51 12.59 16.64 -5.65
CA LEU A 51 11.94 15.53 -6.34
C LEU A 51 10.42 15.53 -6.15
N ASP A 52 9.93 15.87 -4.96
CA ASP A 52 8.48 15.96 -4.70
C ASP A 52 7.85 17.09 -5.52
N GLU A 53 8.48 18.27 -5.55
CA GLU A 53 8.06 19.39 -6.40
C GLU A 53 8.04 19.00 -7.89
N PHE A 54 9.14 18.43 -8.38
CA PHE A 54 9.22 17.95 -9.75
C PHE A 54 8.15 16.90 -10.07
N SER A 55 7.89 15.98 -9.13
CA SER A 55 6.98 14.84 -9.34
C SER A 55 5.54 15.24 -9.66
N GLU A 56 5.14 16.51 -9.51
CA GLU A 56 3.85 17.00 -10.00
C GLU A 56 3.65 16.77 -11.52
N VAL A 57 4.74 16.63 -12.28
CA VAL A 57 4.66 16.20 -13.70
C VAL A 57 4.05 14.79 -13.85
N TRP A 58 4.09 13.98 -12.79
CA TRP A 58 3.53 12.63 -12.71
C TRP A 58 2.27 12.52 -11.85
N ASP A 59 1.62 13.64 -11.45
CA ASP A 59 0.32 13.59 -10.76
C ASP A 59 -0.84 13.27 -11.71
N TYR A 60 -0.82 12.08 -12.29
CA TYR A 60 -1.86 11.63 -13.21
C TYR A 60 -3.21 11.45 -12.52
N ARG A 61 -3.23 11.09 -11.23
CA ARG A 61 -4.45 11.05 -10.42
C ARG A 61 -5.06 12.44 -10.25
N GLY A 62 -4.24 13.45 -9.96
CA GLY A 62 -4.66 14.85 -9.89
C GLY A 62 -5.24 15.35 -11.21
N ARG A 63 -4.56 15.06 -12.33
CA ARG A 63 -5.03 15.43 -13.67
C ARG A 63 -6.33 14.73 -14.05
N ALA A 64 -6.46 13.44 -13.72
CA ALA A 64 -7.68 12.68 -14.00
C ALA A 64 -8.89 13.22 -13.21
N ARG A 65 -8.70 13.63 -11.94
CA ARG A 65 -9.73 14.35 -11.16
C ARG A 65 -10.13 15.67 -11.81
N ALA A 66 -9.15 16.50 -12.18
CA ALA A 66 -9.41 17.83 -12.74
C ALA A 66 -10.25 17.78 -14.02
N ARG A 67 -10.02 16.78 -14.88
CA ARG A 67 -10.74 16.60 -16.15
C ARG A 67 -12.21 16.22 -16.01
N ARG A 68 -12.62 15.60 -14.90
CA ARG A 68 -14.02 15.14 -14.67
C ARG A 68 -14.91 16.16 -13.95
N GLY A 69 -14.46 17.41 -13.82
CA GLY A 69 -15.28 18.52 -13.37
C GLY A 69 -15.02 18.95 -11.94
N GLY A 70 -13.96 19.75 -11.76
CA GLY A 70 -13.83 20.97 -10.94
C GLY A 70 -14.43 21.13 -9.53
N GLN A 71 -15.24 20.21 -8.99
CA GLN A 71 -15.66 20.29 -7.60
C GLN A 71 -14.45 20.05 -6.71
N GLN A 72 -14.27 20.91 -5.70
CA GLN A 72 -13.25 20.75 -4.68
C GLN A 72 -13.51 19.42 -3.96
N VAL A 73 -12.81 18.39 -4.42
CA VAL A 73 -13.00 17.01 -4.00
C VAL A 73 -12.66 16.94 -2.52
N ARG A 74 -13.67 16.79 -1.66
CA ARG A 74 -13.46 16.58 -0.23
C ARG A 74 -12.89 15.18 0.03
N CYS A 75 -13.35 14.16 -0.70
CA CYS A 75 -12.99 12.75 -0.48
C CYS A 75 -12.17 12.11 -1.61
N GLN A 76 -11.18 11.28 -1.26
CA GLN A 76 -10.34 10.49 -2.20
C GLN A 76 -11.14 9.53 -3.11
N ASP A 77 -12.39 9.28 -2.77
CA ASP A 77 -13.36 8.46 -3.52
C ASP A 77 -14.10 9.24 -4.63
N ALA A 78 -13.74 10.49 -4.90
CA ALA A 78 -14.29 11.17 -6.07
C ALA A 78 -13.87 10.44 -7.36
N ASP A 79 -14.88 10.19 -8.19
CA ASP A 79 -14.73 9.56 -9.48
C ASP A 79 -13.69 10.33 -10.34
N GLY A 80 -12.76 9.59 -10.96
CA GLY A 80 -11.58 10.12 -11.65
C GLY A 80 -10.26 10.12 -10.86
N GLY A 81 -10.27 9.94 -9.53
CA GLY A 81 -9.03 9.96 -8.71
C GLY A 81 -8.37 8.60 -8.44
N ALA A 82 -8.96 7.50 -8.91
CA ALA A 82 -8.46 6.16 -8.64
C ALA A 82 -7.31 5.75 -9.57
N ARG A 83 -6.42 4.88 -9.07
CA ARG A 83 -5.21 4.44 -9.79
C ARG A 83 -5.51 3.73 -11.11
N TRP A 84 -6.54 2.90 -11.13
CA TRP A 84 -6.95 2.16 -12.33
C TRP A 84 -7.58 3.04 -13.41
N MET A 85 -7.97 4.27 -13.09
CA MET A 85 -8.51 5.24 -14.04
C MET A 85 -7.45 6.15 -14.66
N ILE A 86 -6.17 5.97 -14.32
CA ILE A 86 -5.07 6.73 -14.92
C ILE A 86 -4.98 6.35 -16.42
N PRO A 87 -5.09 7.31 -17.35
CA PRO A 87 -4.98 7.02 -18.77
C PRO A 87 -3.55 6.62 -19.16
N ARG A 88 -3.44 5.90 -20.27
CA ARG A 88 -2.13 5.60 -20.89
C ARG A 88 -1.47 6.89 -21.39
N LEU A 89 -0.15 6.90 -21.45
CA LEU A 89 0.61 8.04 -21.99
C LEU A 89 0.57 8.01 -23.51
N ASP A 90 0.51 9.19 -24.10
CA ASP A 90 0.72 9.41 -25.53
C ASP A 90 2.20 9.70 -25.75
N LEU A 91 3.00 8.62 -25.81
CA LEU A 91 4.45 8.64 -26.03
C LEU A 91 4.79 7.50 -27.00
N SER A 92 5.96 7.59 -27.64
CA SER A 92 6.44 6.49 -28.49
C SER A 92 6.66 5.21 -27.69
N ASP A 93 6.52 4.04 -28.34
CA ASP A 93 6.74 2.73 -27.69
C ASP A 93 8.11 2.64 -27.01
N ARG A 94 9.16 3.15 -27.67
CA ARG A 94 10.51 3.21 -27.09
C ARG A 94 10.54 3.98 -25.76
N GLN A 95 9.80 5.09 -25.66
CA GLN A 95 9.71 5.87 -24.42
C GLN A 95 8.91 5.12 -23.35
N LEU A 96 7.81 4.46 -23.72
CA LEU A 96 7.00 3.65 -22.81
C LEU A 96 7.80 2.46 -22.23
N ASP A 97 8.58 1.79 -23.08
CA ASP A 97 9.48 0.69 -22.68
C ASP A 97 10.61 1.18 -21.78
N THR A 98 11.16 2.36 -22.08
CA THR A 98 12.18 3.00 -21.23
C THR A 98 11.63 3.29 -19.84
N ILE A 99 10.41 3.86 -19.74
CA ILE A 99 9.78 4.11 -18.44
C ILE A 99 9.58 2.81 -17.66
N THR A 100 9.09 1.76 -18.33
CA THR A 100 8.87 0.45 -17.69
C THR A 100 10.18 -0.16 -17.20
N THR A 101 11.25 -0.06 -17.99
CA THR A 101 12.59 -0.55 -17.63
C THR A 101 13.18 0.21 -16.44
N LEU A 102 13.03 1.55 -16.42
CA LEU A 102 13.52 2.35 -15.29
C LEU A 102 12.67 2.11 -14.03
N ALA A 103 11.36 1.93 -14.17
CA ALA A 103 10.49 1.54 -13.06
C ALA A 103 10.85 0.15 -12.50
N ARG A 104 11.24 -0.79 -13.37
CA ARG A 104 11.77 -2.10 -12.96
C ARG A 104 13.01 -1.96 -12.09
N GLN A 105 13.97 -1.15 -12.52
CA GLN A 105 15.19 -0.88 -11.75
C GLN A 105 14.91 -0.20 -10.40
N LEU A 106 13.84 0.59 -10.29
CA LEU A 106 13.38 1.17 -9.03
C LEU A 106 12.58 0.19 -8.14
N GLY A 107 12.40 -1.06 -8.58
CA GLY A 107 11.71 -2.11 -7.83
C GLY A 107 10.18 -2.10 -7.97
N LEU A 108 9.61 -1.53 -9.04
CA LEU A 108 8.15 -1.41 -9.17
C LEU A 108 7.49 -2.53 -10.01
N THR A 109 8.25 -3.38 -10.70
CA THR A 109 7.66 -4.32 -11.68
C THR A 109 7.76 -5.78 -11.28
N ASP A 110 8.95 -6.24 -10.89
CA ASP A 110 9.25 -7.66 -10.67
C ASP A 110 8.86 -8.09 -9.27
N GLU A 111 8.35 -9.32 -9.16
CA GLU A 111 8.03 -9.92 -7.87
C GLU A 111 9.18 -9.77 -6.87
N SER A 112 8.89 -9.24 -5.69
CA SER A 112 9.84 -9.12 -4.59
C SER A 112 9.72 -10.31 -3.65
N TRP A 113 10.87 -10.73 -3.15
CA TRP A 113 10.99 -11.86 -2.22
C TRP A 113 11.48 -11.40 -0.86
N ARG A 114 11.01 -12.11 0.16
CA ARG A 114 11.39 -11.93 1.55
C ARG A 114 12.81 -12.43 1.83
N THR A 115 13.45 -11.84 2.83
CA THR A 115 14.75 -12.28 3.36
C THR A 115 14.60 -13.22 4.54
N ASP A 116 13.66 -12.95 5.44
CA ASP A 116 13.34 -13.82 6.57
C ASP A 116 12.30 -14.90 6.22
N ALA A 117 12.33 -16.00 6.97
CA ALA A 117 11.42 -17.13 6.78
C ALA A 117 10.35 -17.25 7.88
N THR A 118 10.38 -16.38 8.90
CA THR A 118 9.48 -16.44 10.07
C THR A 118 8.92 -15.07 10.41
N PHE A 119 7.61 -14.98 10.53
CA PHE A 119 6.90 -13.75 10.87
C PHE A 119 5.76 -14.05 11.86
N ASP A 120 5.57 -13.19 12.86
CA ASP A 120 4.43 -13.30 13.78
C ASP A 120 3.12 -13.00 13.03
N TYR A 121 3.16 -12.04 12.10
CA TYR A 121 2.00 -11.63 11.31
C TYR A 121 2.31 -11.60 9.81
N MET A 122 1.28 -11.88 9.01
CA MET A 122 1.25 -11.56 7.58
C MET A 122 0.09 -10.60 7.34
N LEU A 123 0.38 -9.38 6.89
CA LEU A 123 -0.61 -8.33 6.67
C LEU A 123 -0.90 -8.16 5.18
N VAL A 124 -2.12 -8.46 4.77
CA VAL A 124 -2.63 -8.31 3.40
C VAL A 124 -3.52 -7.08 3.31
N ILE A 125 -3.15 -6.13 2.46
CA ILE A 125 -3.87 -4.83 2.39
C ILE A 125 -4.97 -4.86 1.33
N GLY A 126 -6.10 -4.28 1.71
CA GLY A 126 -7.28 -4.07 0.89
C GLY A 126 -7.06 -3.14 -0.32
N THR A 127 -7.91 -3.32 -1.33
CA THR A 127 -8.01 -2.51 -2.54
C THR A 127 -9.33 -2.84 -3.23
N GLY A 128 -9.96 -1.92 -3.94
CA GLY A 128 -11.33 -2.17 -4.45
C GLY A 128 -11.43 -2.83 -5.81
N ARG A 129 -10.39 -3.50 -6.31
CA ARG A 129 -10.44 -4.27 -7.58
C ARG A 129 -9.84 -5.66 -7.42
N TYR A 130 -9.60 -6.38 -8.53
CA TYR A 130 -9.04 -7.73 -8.57
C TYR A 130 -7.74 -7.90 -7.78
N SER A 131 -6.99 -6.82 -7.56
CA SER A 131 -5.79 -6.85 -6.74
C SER A 131 -6.04 -7.36 -5.31
N ASN A 132 -7.26 -7.25 -4.77
CA ASN A 132 -7.60 -7.89 -3.48
C ASN A 132 -7.41 -9.40 -3.56
N MET A 133 -7.86 -9.99 -4.66
CA MET A 133 -7.76 -11.42 -4.88
C MET A 133 -6.35 -11.89 -5.13
N LEU A 134 -5.61 -11.15 -5.96
CA LEU A 134 -4.20 -11.45 -6.22
C LEU A 134 -3.37 -11.39 -4.93
N ARG A 135 -3.59 -10.38 -4.08
CA ARG A 135 -2.88 -10.24 -2.80
C ARG A 135 -3.19 -11.38 -1.84
N ALA A 136 -4.46 -11.80 -1.72
CA ALA A 136 -4.84 -12.90 -0.84
C ALA A 136 -4.27 -14.25 -1.31
N ARG A 137 -4.33 -14.54 -2.62
CA ARG A 137 -3.71 -15.74 -3.20
C ARG A 137 -2.19 -15.74 -3.05
N TRP A 138 -1.57 -14.58 -3.26
CA TRP A 138 -0.12 -14.42 -3.05
C TRP A 138 0.26 -14.67 -1.59
N ALA A 139 -0.52 -14.13 -0.65
CA ALA A 139 -0.37 -14.42 0.77
C ALA A 139 -0.51 -15.91 1.10
N ARG A 140 -1.46 -16.64 0.49
CA ARG A 140 -1.57 -18.11 0.63
C ARG A 140 -0.29 -18.81 0.20
N ASN A 141 0.26 -18.45 -0.96
CA ASN A 141 1.50 -19.05 -1.46
C ASN A 141 2.67 -18.77 -0.52
N LEU A 142 2.81 -17.52 -0.06
CA LEU A 142 3.83 -17.14 0.91
C LEU A 142 3.65 -17.89 2.24
N ALA A 143 2.42 -18.06 2.74
CA ALA A 143 2.18 -18.78 3.98
C ALA A 143 2.54 -20.28 3.90
N ALA A 144 2.48 -20.87 2.71
CA ALA A 144 2.93 -22.25 2.50
C ALA A 144 4.46 -22.42 2.58
N GLU A 145 5.20 -21.33 2.36
CA GLU A 145 6.67 -21.34 2.27
C GLU A 145 7.36 -20.62 3.44
N ASN A 146 6.59 -20.01 4.35
CA ASN A 146 7.09 -19.26 5.50
C ASN A 146 6.37 -19.69 6.77
N ARG A 147 7.05 -19.58 7.91
CA ARG A 147 6.40 -19.74 9.22
C ARG A 147 5.69 -18.44 9.57
N VAL A 148 4.36 -18.46 9.54
CA VAL A 148 3.52 -17.30 9.83
C VAL A 148 2.65 -17.62 11.04
N GLY A 149 2.64 -16.73 12.05
CA GLY A 149 1.81 -16.91 13.24
C GLY A 149 0.34 -16.55 13.04
N HIS A 150 0.05 -15.47 12.29
CA HIS A 150 -1.31 -14.95 12.11
C HIS A 150 -1.45 -14.22 10.76
N ILE A 151 -2.42 -14.61 9.93
CA ILE A 151 -2.76 -13.87 8.70
C ILE A 151 -3.83 -12.81 9.00
N VAL A 152 -3.59 -11.59 8.55
CA VAL A 152 -4.50 -10.46 8.72
C VAL A 152 -4.80 -9.86 7.36
N LEU A 153 -6.08 -9.84 6.98
CA LEU A 153 -6.54 -9.09 5.82
C LEU A 153 -7.22 -7.81 6.31
N ALA A 154 -6.77 -6.65 5.87
CA ALA A 154 -7.26 -5.36 6.36
C ALA A 154 -7.72 -4.44 5.21
N ALA A 155 -9.00 -4.05 5.24
CA ALA A 155 -9.62 -3.13 4.28
C ALA A 155 -9.90 -1.76 4.92
N ALA A 156 -9.88 -0.71 4.10
CA ALA A 156 -10.44 0.58 4.52
C ALA A 156 -11.98 0.50 4.56
N SER A 157 -12.61 1.15 5.54
CA SER A 157 -14.06 1.33 5.55
C SER A 157 -14.49 2.28 4.45
N ARG A 158 -15.03 1.74 3.36
CA ARG A 158 -15.59 2.53 2.25
C ARG A 158 -16.50 1.68 1.38
N GLN A 159 -17.33 2.37 0.62
CA GLN A 159 -18.07 1.77 -0.49
C GLN A 159 -17.15 1.59 -1.70
N LEU A 160 -17.50 0.62 -2.54
CA LEU A 160 -16.89 0.48 -3.85
C LEU A 160 -17.33 1.63 -4.75
N LEU A 161 -16.41 2.08 -5.59
CA LEU A 161 -16.65 3.07 -6.62
C LEU A 161 -17.36 2.42 -7.81
N PRO A 162 -18.10 3.19 -8.62
CA PRO A 162 -18.67 2.67 -9.86
C PRO A 162 -17.63 2.02 -10.78
N SER A 163 -16.41 2.60 -10.82
CA SER A 163 -15.27 2.07 -11.58
C SER A 163 -14.63 0.81 -10.98
N GLU A 164 -15.22 0.21 -9.95
CA GLU A 164 -14.78 -1.04 -9.30
C GLU A 164 -15.80 -2.18 -9.49
N HIS A 165 -17.01 -1.86 -9.96
CA HIS A 165 -18.11 -2.83 -10.03
C HIS A 165 -17.87 -3.97 -11.01
N ASP A 166 -17.14 -3.75 -12.11
CA ASP A 166 -16.79 -4.82 -13.05
C ASP A 166 -15.89 -5.88 -12.38
N ALA A 167 -14.92 -5.44 -11.58
CA ALA A 167 -14.06 -6.34 -10.82
C ALA A 167 -14.84 -7.08 -9.74
N ALA A 168 -15.65 -6.35 -8.97
CA ALA A 168 -16.50 -6.96 -7.95
C ALA A 168 -17.49 -7.96 -8.56
N ALA A 169 -18.12 -7.66 -9.70
CA ALA A 169 -19.05 -8.57 -10.36
C ALA A 169 -18.39 -9.90 -10.78
N SER A 170 -17.09 -9.90 -11.08
CA SER A 170 -16.35 -11.12 -11.43
C SER A 170 -15.88 -11.91 -10.22
N CYS A 171 -15.22 -11.26 -9.25
CA CYS A 171 -14.53 -11.96 -8.16
C CYS A 171 -15.27 -11.95 -6.81
N ALA A 172 -16.27 -11.08 -6.63
CA ALA A 172 -17.09 -11.03 -5.42
C ALA A 172 -18.52 -10.53 -5.74
N PRO A 173 -19.33 -11.32 -6.47
CA PRO A 173 -20.64 -10.88 -6.93
C PRO A 173 -21.50 -10.30 -5.80
N GLY A 174 -21.95 -9.06 -5.97
CA GLY A 174 -22.79 -8.34 -5.01
C GLY A 174 -22.05 -7.67 -3.85
N ALA A 175 -20.71 -7.68 -3.83
CA ALA A 175 -19.92 -6.89 -2.89
C ALA A 175 -20.18 -5.39 -3.09
N ARG A 176 -20.37 -4.67 -1.97
CA ARG A 176 -20.64 -3.22 -1.96
C ARG A 176 -19.53 -2.39 -1.30
N THR A 177 -18.65 -3.04 -0.56
CA THR A 177 -17.58 -2.41 0.21
C THR A 177 -16.26 -3.10 -0.06
N GLU A 178 -15.16 -2.41 0.24
CA GLU A 178 -13.82 -3.02 0.16
C GLU A 178 -13.69 -4.20 1.13
N PHE A 179 -14.37 -4.15 2.28
CA PHE A 179 -14.44 -5.26 3.23
C PHE A 179 -15.12 -6.50 2.63
N GLU A 180 -16.25 -6.34 1.93
CA GLU A 180 -16.93 -7.48 1.29
C GLU A 180 -16.07 -8.10 0.19
N LEU A 181 -15.35 -7.29 -0.59
CA LEU A 181 -14.40 -7.76 -1.60
C LEU A 181 -13.23 -8.52 -0.95
N LEU A 182 -12.73 -8.04 0.19
CA LEU A 182 -11.66 -8.68 0.95
C LEU A 182 -12.11 -10.00 1.59
N ALA A 183 -13.35 -10.06 2.08
CA ALA A 183 -13.95 -11.28 2.63
C ALA A 183 -14.11 -12.37 1.57
N ALA A 184 -14.56 -12.00 0.36
CA ALA A 184 -14.57 -12.91 -0.78
C ALA A 184 -13.15 -13.39 -1.12
N ALA A 185 -12.17 -12.49 -1.08
CA ALA A 185 -10.78 -12.84 -1.31
C ALA A 185 -10.21 -13.82 -0.27
N ALA A 186 -10.62 -13.67 0.99
CA ALA A 186 -10.24 -14.60 2.04
C ALA A 186 -10.90 -15.98 1.86
N THR A 187 -12.18 -16.01 1.45
CA THR A 187 -12.88 -17.27 1.15
C THR A 187 -12.15 -18.04 0.05
N ASP A 188 -11.80 -17.38 -1.05
CA ASP A 188 -11.12 -18.01 -2.18
C ASP A 188 -9.68 -18.41 -1.84
N ALA A 189 -8.91 -17.55 -1.18
CA ALA A 189 -7.51 -17.83 -0.91
C ALA A 189 -7.28 -18.77 0.27
N PHE A 190 -8.16 -18.80 1.28
CA PHE A 190 -7.92 -19.53 2.53
C PHE A 190 -9.03 -20.52 2.90
N GLY A 191 -10.13 -20.59 2.15
CA GLY A 191 -11.22 -21.51 2.48
C GLY A 191 -12.03 -21.14 3.72
N VAL A 192 -11.92 -19.90 4.22
CA VAL A 192 -12.71 -19.42 5.36
C VAL A 192 -14.17 -19.17 4.99
N ASP A 193 -15.12 -19.56 5.85
CA ASP A 193 -16.53 -19.19 5.70
C ASP A 193 -16.79 -17.76 6.22
N THR A 194 -16.83 -16.78 5.31
CA THR A 194 -17.01 -15.37 5.69
C THR A 194 -18.47 -14.91 5.72
N ARG A 195 -19.46 -15.81 5.59
CA ARG A 195 -20.88 -15.41 5.44
C ARG A 195 -21.40 -14.59 6.62
N GLU A 196 -21.02 -14.94 7.84
CA GLU A 196 -21.42 -14.18 9.03
C GLU A 196 -20.73 -12.82 9.13
N ALA A 197 -19.43 -12.77 8.84
CA ALA A 197 -18.66 -11.53 8.80
C ALA A 197 -19.26 -10.55 7.78
N VAL A 198 -19.62 -11.02 6.59
CA VAL A 198 -20.28 -10.23 5.54
C VAL A 198 -21.67 -9.76 5.99
N ARG A 199 -22.48 -10.63 6.62
CA ARG A 199 -23.80 -10.25 7.15
C ARG A 199 -23.68 -9.12 8.17
N HIS A 200 -22.70 -9.21 9.07
CA HIS A 200 -22.43 -8.17 10.06
C HIS A 200 -21.90 -6.87 9.42
N GLY A 201 -21.04 -6.98 8.40
CA GLY A 201 -20.58 -5.83 7.62
C GLY A 201 -21.73 -5.08 6.93
N ARG A 202 -22.68 -5.81 6.34
CA ARG A 202 -23.81 -5.22 5.61
C ARG A 202 -24.74 -4.38 6.46
N GLN A 203 -24.85 -4.68 7.76
CA GLN A 203 -25.65 -3.89 8.71
C GLN A 203 -25.05 -2.48 8.94
N ARG A 204 -23.79 -2.25 8.56
CA ARG A 204 -23.02 -1.02 8.83
C ARG A 204 -22.77 -0.15 7.59
N VAL A 205 -23.29 -0.53 6.41
CA VAL A 205 -23.03 0.14 5.12
C VAL A 205 -23.51 1.61 5.07
N GLY A 206 -24.40 2.00 5.98
CA GLY A 206 -24.98 3.35 6.05
C GLY A 206 -24.04 4.46 6.52
N ASP A 207 -22.82 4.13 6.99
CA ASP A 207 -21.88 5.12 7.53
C ASP A 207 -20.47 4.96 6.93
N PRO A 208 -20.25 5.44 5.69
CA PRO A 208 -18.98 5.27 5.01
C PRO A 208 -17.83 5.92 5.80
N HIS A 209 -16.66 5.28 5.77
CA HIS A 209 -15.44 5.72 6.47
C HIS A 209 -15.45 5.58 8.00
N ARG A 210 -16.58 5.31 8.64
CA ARG A 210 -16.67 5.16 10.11
C ARG A 210 -16.74 3.72 10.57
N GLY A 211 -17.03 2.78 9.66
CA GLY A 211 -17.09 1.36 9.96
C GLY A 211 -15.77 0.86 10.54
N GLN A 212 -15.87 0.12 11.64
CA GLN A 212 -14.76 -0.64 12.20
C GLN A 212 -15.21 -2.07 12.48
N MET A 213 -14.37 -3.04 12.17
CA MET A 213 -14.64 -4.45 12.48
C MET A 213 -13.35 -5.24 12.62
N VAL A 214 -13.36 -6.19 13.55
CA VAL A 214 -12.31 -7.19 13.70
C VAL A 214 -13.03 -8.53 13.83
N TRP A 215 -12.94 -9.36 12.78
CA TRP A 215 -13.55 -10.68 12.74
C TRP A 215 -12.46 -11.74 12.71
N ARG A 216 -12.51 -12.69 13.66
CA ARG A 216 -11.45 -13.69 13.86
C ARG A 216 -11.94 -15.08 13.49
N PHE A 217 -11.07 -15.83 12.84
CA PHE A 217 -11.21 -17.22 12.44
C PHE A 217 -10.11 -18.02 13.14
N GLY A 218 -10.47 -19.16 13.73
CA GLY A 218 -9.52 -20.08 14.35
C GLY A 218 -8.79 -20.92 13.31
N GLU A 219 -7.72 -21.60 13.74
CA GLU A 219 -6.88 -22.47 12.90
C GLU A 219 -7.69 -23.55 12.17
N ASP A 220 -8.64 -24.19 12.86
CA ASP A 220 -9.47 -25.29 12.31
C ASP A 220 -10.55 -24.83 11.32
N SER A 221 -10.65 -23.53 11.04
CA SER A 221 -11.72 -22.95 10.21
C SER A 221 -11.30 -22.60 8.78
N ASN A 222 -10.12 -23.03 8.35
CA ASN A 222 -9.55 -22.67 7.06
C ASN A 222 -8.54 -23.71 6.53
N ASP A 223 -8.19 -23.59 5.25
CA ASP A 223 -7.32 -24.52 4.53
C ASP A 223 -5.85 -24.48 4.97
N VAL A 224 -5.43 -23.41 5.64
CA VAL A 224 -4.01 -23.18 5.95
C VAL A 224 -3.65 -23.50 7.41
N GLY A 225 -4.64 -23.81 8.26
CA GLY A 225 -4.40 -24.18 9.66
C GLY A 225 -3.81 -23.04 10.49
N LEU A 226 -4.07 -21.78 10.12
CA LEU A 226 -3.55 -20.60 10.82
C LEU A 226 -4.69 -19.71 11.34
N PRO A 227 -4.50 -18.93 12.41
CA PRO A 227 -5.44 -17.88 12.76
C PRO A 227 -5.56 -16.87 11.61
N ILE A 228 -6.78 -16.48 11.28
CA ILE A 228 -7.07 -15.46 10.25
C ILE A 228 -7.93 -14.35 10.85
N THR A 229 -7.55 -13.10 10.63
CA THR A 229 -8.37 -11.93 10.98
C THR A 229 -8.78 -11.17 9.73
N LEU A 230 -10.08 -10.89 9.58
CA LEU A 230 -10.58 -9.86 8.68
C LEU A 230 -10.81 -8.57 9.44
N LEU A 231 -10.30 -7.48 8.90
CA LEU A 231 -10.34 -6.18 9.53
C LEU A 231 -10.90 -5.11 8.59
N GLU A 232 -11.78 -4.28 9.13
CA GLU A 232 -12.24 -3.05 8.50
C GLU A 232 -11.76 -1.87 9.34
N ALA A 233 -10.93 -1.01 8.74
CA ALA A 233 -10.33 0.14 9.41
C ALA A 233 -11.14 1.42 9.14
N PRO A 234 -11.56 2.15 10.19
CA PRO A 234 -12.19 3.45 10.03
C PRO A 234 -11.15 4.49 9.63
N SER A 235 -11.62 5.56 9.00
CA SER A 235 -10.83 6.78 8.83
C SER A 235 -10.74 7.52 10.17
N PRO A 236 -9.57 8.05 10.55
CA PRO A 236 -9.49 8.99 11.66
C PRO A 236 -10.08 10.38 11.31
N ASP A 237 -10.39 10.62 10.03
CA ASP A 237 -11.03 11.83 9.55
C ASP A 237 -12.20 11.51 8.58
N PRO A 238 -13.25 10.83 9.06
CA PRO A 238 -14.26 10.19 8.21
C PRO A 238 -15.16 11.19 7.46
N ASN A 239 -15.27 12.42 7.96
CA ASN A 239 -16.04 13.48 7.33
C ASN A 239 -15.37 14.05 6.07
N ASN A 240 -14.04 13.90 5.97
CA ASN A 240 -13.28 14.46 4.86
C ASN A 240 -12.73 13.36 3.96
N ARG A 241 -12.24 12.24 4.50
CA ARG A 241 -11.57 11.21 3.70
C ARG A 241 -11.86 9.80 4.21
N ARG A 242 -11.74 8.82 3.32
CA ARG A 242 -11.55 7.41 3.70
C ARG A 242 -10.22 7.17 4.43
N ALA A 243 -10.11 6.01 5.07
CA ALA A 243 -8.85 5.53 5.63
C ALA A 243 -7.80 5.35 4.52
N THR A 244 -6.57 5.74 4.81
CA THR A 244 -5.39 5.48 3.97
C THR A 244 -4.75 4.14 4.35
N SER A 245 -3.76 3.68 3.58
CA SER A 245 -2.94 2.52 3.97
C SER A 245 -2.32 2.72 5.36
N ALA A 246 -1.75 3.89 5.62
CA ALA A 246 -1.18 4.27 6.93
C ALA A 246 -2.20 4.15 8.09
N ASP A 247 -3.44 4.61 7.89
CA ASP A 247 -4.50 4.48 8.90
C ASP A 247 -4.87 3.01 9.13
N THR A 248 -4.95 2.24 8.05
CA THR A 248 -5.27 0.80 8.08
C THR A 248 -4.18 0.01 8.81
N PHE A 249 -2.91 0.32 8.57
CA PHE A 249 -1.77 -0.28 9.27
C PHE A 249 -1.84 0.02 10.76
N THR A 250 -1.99 1.30 11.11
CA THR A 250 -2.05 1.76 12.50
C THR A 250 -3.22 1.15 13.26
N PHE A 251 -4.40 1.07 12.64
CA PHE A 251 -5.57 0.45 13.24
C PHE A 251 -5.32 -1.04 13.47
N THR A 252 -4.77 -1.75 12.49
CA THR A 252 -4.45 -3.18 12.59
C THR A 252 -3.48 -3.47 13.75
N ALA A 253 -2.36 -2.74 13.81
CA ALA A 253 -1.36 -2.92 14.85
C ALA A 253 -1.92 -2.70 16.27
N ARG A 254 -2.83 -1.75 16.43
CA ARG A 254 -3.51 -1.50 17.72
C ARG A 254 -4.55 -2.56 18.04
N SER A 255 -5.36 -2.96 17.07
CA SER A 255 -6.45 -3.91 17.27
C SER A 255 -5.98 -5.32 17.59
N LEU A 256 -4.76 -5.66 17.17
CA LEU A 256 -4.14 -6.98 17.38
C LEU A 256 -2.96 -6.96 18.35
N ASP A 257 -2.68 -5.80 18.97
CA ASP A 257 -1.54 -5.61 19.89
C ASP A 257 -0.20 -6.10 19.32
N MET A 258 0.09 -5.72 18.07
CA MET A 258 1.28 -6.16 17.33
C MET A 258 2.60 -5.52 17.82
N GLN A 259 2.65 -5.01 19.05
CA GLN A 259 3.85 -4.31 19.54
C GLN A 259 5.07 -5.24 19.54
N ARG A 260 6.19 -4.77 18.96
CA ARG A 260 7.48 -5.49 18.90
C ARG A 260 7.41 -6.86 18.22
N SER A 261 6.46 -7.05 17.30
CA SER A 261 6.36 -8.26 16.49
C SER A 261 7.14 -8.14 15.17
N SER A 262 7.17 -9.23 14.42
CA SER A 262 7.61 -9.29 13.03
C SER A 262 6.40 -9.43 12.10
N CYS A 263 6.40 -8.71 10.97
CA CYS A 263 5.28 -8.68 10.05
C CYS A 263 5.71 -8.65 8.59
N LEU A 264 5.21 -9.60 7.80
CA LEU A 264 5.32 -9.60 6.35
C LEU A 264 4.13 -8.86 5.73
N LEU A 265 4.38 -7.69 5.16
CA LEU A 265 3.39 -6.88 4.43
C LEU A 265 3.26 -7.38 2.99
N VAL A 266 2.06 -7.79 2.59
CA VAL A 266 1.77 -8.37 1.26
C VAL A 266 0.97 -7.39 0.41
N THR A 267 1.49 -7.07 -0.77
CA THR A 267 0.86 -6.16 -1.74
C THR A 267 1.11 -6.58 -3.20
N GLY A 268 0.90 -5.67 -4.16
CA GLY A 268 1.34 -5.81 -5.55
C GLY A 268 2.60 -4.96 -5.79
N GLN A 269 3.51 -5.43 -6.65
CA GLN A 269 4.86 -4.87 -6.76
C GLN A 269 4.92 -3.35 -6.96
N PRO A 270 4.08 -2.71 -7.81
CA PRO A 270 4.16 -1.25 -8.01
C PRO A 270 4.00 -0.44 -6.72
N PHE A 271 3.41 -1.04 -5.68
CA PHE A 271 3.13 -0.39 -4.41
C PHE A 271 4.19 -0.67 -3.34
N VAL A 272 5.06 -1.67 -3.55
CA VAL A 272 6.05 -2.11 -2.54
C VAL A 272 6.91 -0.95 -2.05
N PRO A 273 7.57 -0.14 -2.91
CA PRO A 273 8.49 0.88 -2.41
C PRO A 273 7.81 1.92 -1.52
N TYR A 274 6.67 2.47 -1.95
CA TYR A 274 5.97 3.47 -1.14
C TYR A 274 5.33 2.86 0.12
N GLN A 275 4.75 1.65 0.03
CA GLN A 275 4.12 1.01 1.17
C GLN A 275 5.14 0.56 2.20
N ASN A 276 6.35 0.18 1.77
CA ASN A 276 7.46 -0.10 2.68
C ASN A 276 7.82 1.14 3.49
N PHE A 277 8.05 2.29 2.85
CA PHE A 277 8.32 3.55 3.57
C PHE A 277 7.16 3.97 4.49
N ASP A 278 5.91 3.79 4.07
CA ASP A 278 4.75 4.04 4.92
C ASP A 278 4.66 3.07 6.11
N ALA A 279 5.02 1.79 5.93
CA ALA A 279 5.03 0.80 6.99
C ALA A 279 6.15 1.07 7.99
N LEU A 280 7.36 1.40 7.53
CA LEU A 280 8.46 1.82 8.41
C LEU A 280 8.06 3.04 9.25
N ARG A 281 7.40 4.01 8.62
CA ARG A 281 6.93 5.24 9.28
C ARG A 281 5.81 5.02 10.30
N THR A 282 4.88 4.10 10.02
CA THR A 282 3.63 3.97 10.79
C THR A 282 3.57 2.73 11.67
N LEU A 283 4.31 1.67 11.35
CA LEU A 283 4.40 0.42 12.11
C LEU A 283 5.74 0.34 12.84
N THR A 284 6.86 0.42 12.13
CA THR A 284 8.17 0.19 12.73
C THR A 284 8.50 1.27 13.76
N LEU A 285 8.50 2.55 13.38
CA LEU A 285 8.84 3.63 14.31
C LEU A 285 7.86 3.79 15.49
N PRO A 286 6.53 3.60 15.36
CA PRO A 286 5.64 3.79 16.50
C PRO A 286 5.43 2.53 17.35
N PHE A 287 5.54 1.33 16.77
CA PHE A 287 5.19 0.05 17.41
C PHE A 287 6.37 -0.91 17.58
N GLY A 288 7.55 -0.58 17.04
CA GLY A 288 8.71 -1.48 17.05
C GLY A 288 8.54 -2.73 16.21
N ILE A 289 7.64 -2.71 15.22
CA ILE A 289 7.36 -3.86 14.36
C ILE A 289 8.46 -4.01 13.31
N GLY A 290 9.11 -5.17 13.25
CA GLY A 290 10.00 -5.55 12.16
C GLY A 290 9.17 -5.81 10.90
N ILE A 291 9.45 -5.09 9.81
CA ILE A 291 8.66 -5.14 8.58
C ILE A 291 9.53 -5.63 7.43
N GLU A 292 9.00 -6.59 6.68
CA GLU A 292 9.36 -6.83 5.30
C GLU A 292 8.15 -6.60 4.41
N THR A 293 8.34 -6.02 3.22
CA THR A 293 7.25 -5.79 2.26
C THR A 293 7.50 -6.57 0.99
N VAL A 294 6.55 -7.41 0.59
CA VAL A 294 6.62 -8.21 -0.64
C VAL A 294 5.43 -7.93 -1.54
N GLY A 295 5.68 -8.03 -2.84
CA GLY A 295 4.70 -7.77 -3.88
C GLY A 295 4.80 -8.81 -4.98
N PHE A 296 3.64 -9.20 -5.52
CA PHE A 296 3.61 -10.00 -6.74
C PHE A 296 3.89 -9.13 -7.98
N GLY A 297 4.53 -9.71 -8.99
CA GLY A 297 4.94 -9.02 -10.22
C GLY A 297 3.78 -8.46 -11.05
N ILE A 298 4.08 -7.48 -11.90
CA ILE A 298 3.07 -6.81 -12.73
C ILE A 298 2.45 -7.70 -13.81
N ASP A 299 3.14 -8.78 -14.16
CA ASP A 299 2.71 -9.84 -15.07
C ASP A 299 1.43 -10.54 -14.58
N ARG A 300 1.23 -10.64 -13.25
CA ARG A 300 0.00 -11.23 -12.69
C ARG A 300 -1.27 -10.39 -12.91
N TYR A 301 -1.13 -9.16 -13.40
CA TYR A 301 -2.27 -8.36 -13.84
C TYR A 301 -2.71 -8.68 -15.27
N GLU A 302 -1.89 -9.39 -16.05
CA GLU A 302 -2.22 -9.78 -17.42
C GLU A 302 -3.45 -10.69 -17.48
N GLY A 303 -4.29 -10.52 -18.50
CA GLY A 303 -5.55 -11.26 -18.65
C GLY A 303 -6.69 -10.78 -17.75
N LEU A 304 -6.46 -9.80 -16.87
CA LEU A 304 -7.53 -9.08 -16.17
C LEU A 304 -8.10 -7.96 -17.04
N HIS A 305 -9.05 -7.20 -16.49
CA HIS A 305 -9.62 -6.03 -17.19
C HIS A 305 -8.54 -4.99 -17.48
N ASP A 306 -8.69 -4.23 -18.58
CA ASP A 306 -7.74 -3.19 -19.02
C ASP A 306 -7.39 -2.14 -17.94
N MET A 307 -8.32 -1.94 -17.00
CA MET A 307 -8.17 -1.03 -15.87
C MET A 307 -7.18 -1.55 -14.81
N ASP A 308 -6.97 -2.86 -14.73
CA ASP A 308 -6.06 -3.49 -13.78
C ASP A 308 -4.62 -3.59 -14.31
N LEU A 309 -4.44 -3.54 -15.63
CA LEU A 309 -3.12 -3.57 -16.27
C LEU A 309 -2.23 -2.44 -15.75
N GLN A 310 -1.00 -2.78 -15.40
CA GLN A 310 0.02 -1.81 -15.04
C GLN A 310 0.67 -1.26 -16.32
N HIS A 311 0.78 0.06 -16.41
CA HIS A 311 1.34 0.73 -17.58
C HIS A 311 2.14 1.96 -17.13
N PRO A 312 2.99 2.55 -18.00
CA PRO A 312 3.95 3.60 -17.62
C PRO A 312 3.40 4.74 -16.76
N ALA A 313 2.23 5.31 -17.07
CA ALA A 313 1.62 6.35 -16.24
C ALA A 313 1.31 5.89 -14.80
N LYS A 314 0.84 4.66 -14.60
CA LYS A 314 0.57 4.11 -13.25
C LYS A 314 1.88 3.89 -12.49
N LEU A 315 2.91 3.39 -13.16
CA LEU A 315 4.23 3.20 -12.56
C LEU A 315 4.84 4.54 -12.12
N LEU A 316 4.82 5.57 -12.97
CA LEU A 316 5.27 6.92 -12.62
C LEU A 316 4.47 7.55 -11.48
N GLN A 317 3.15 7.30 -11.43
CA GLN A 317 2.33 7.73 -10.31
C GLN A 317 2.80 7.09 -8.99
N GLU A 318 3.24 5.83 -9.01
CA GLU A 318 3.78 5.17 -7.80
C GLU A 318 5.24 5.55 -7.50
N VAL A 319 6.04 5.93 -8.49
CA VAL A 319 7.34 6.61 -8.26
C VAL A 319 7.09 7.90 -7.45
N ARG A 320 6.11 8.72 -7.86
CA ARG A 320 5.68 9.90 -7.08
C ARG A 320 5.21 9.52 -5.68
N SER A 321 4.38 8.49 -5.53
CA SER A 321 3.95 8.00 -4.20
C SER A 321 5.15 7.66 -3.31
N THR A 322 6.19 7.04 -3.89
CA THR A 322 7.40 6.62 -3.17
C THR A 322 8.26 7.79 -2.72
N ILE A 323 8.47 8.80 -3.58
CA ILE A 323 9.17 10.05 -3.22
C ILE A 323 8.52 10.68 -1.98
N ARG A 324 7.19 10.79 -1.99
CA ARG A 324 6.42 11.37 -0.88
C ARG A 324 6.48 10.54 0.38
N ALA A 325 6.35 9.22 0.26
CA ALA A 325 6.47 8.32 1.40
C ALA A 325 7.87 8.39 2.03
N GLY A 326 8.93 8.45 1.22
CA GLY A 326 10.31 8.62 1.67
C GLY A 326 10.54 9.94 2.39
N ARG A 327 9.96 11.04 1.88
CA ARG A 327 9.96 12.34 2.57
C ARG A 327 9.28 12.28 3.94
N SER A 328 8.07 11.73 4.00
CA SER A 328 7.33 11.59 5.26
C SER A 328 8.04 10.66 6.27
N LEU A 329 8.75 9.63 5.79
CA LEU A 329 9.57 8.77 6.64
C LEU A 329 10.77 9.54 7.20
N LEU A 330 11.49 10.31 6.36
CA LEU A 330 12.61 11.13 6.81
C LEU A 330 12.20 12.14 7.88
N GLU A 331 11.11 12.86 7.67
CA GLU A 331 10.56 13.81 8.66
C GLU A 331 10.29 13.12 10.01
N ARG A 332 9.84 11.85 9.97
CA ARG A 332 9.58 11.07 11.18
C ARG A 332 10.87 10.60 11.86
N VAL A 333 11.87 10.20 11.09
CA VAL A 333 13.20 9.81 11.59
C VAL A 333 13.88 11.00 12.27
N GLU A 334 13.87 12.18 11.65
CA GLU A 334 14.45 13.41 12.21
C GLU A 334 13.75 13.82 13.51
N ALA A 335 12.41 13.73 13.56
CA ALA A 335 11.65 13.98 14.78
C ALA A 335 11.99 12.99 15.92
N ALA A 336 12.24 11.71 15.60
CA ALA A 336 12.64 10.71 16.57
C ALA A 336 14.05 10.99 17.13
N GLN A 337 15.00 11.36 16.26
CA GLN A 337 16.37 11.72 16.65
C GLN A 337 16.41 12.95 17.57
N LEU A 338 15.62 13.98 17.27
CA LEU A 338 15.50 15.17 18.12
C LEU A 338 14.94 14.84 19.51
N THR A 339 13.97 13.91 19.58
CA THR A 339 13.39 13.46 20.85
C THR A 339 14.39 12.65 21.67
N ALA A 340 15.19 11.80 21.03
CA ALA A 340 16.24 11.03 21.70
C ALA A 340 17.36 11.92 22.25
N THR A 341 17.75 12.96 21.50
CA THR A 341 18.81 13.91 21.91
C THR A 341 18.39 14.77 23.11
N ARG A 342 17.11 15.16 23.19
CA ARG A 342 16.57 15.94 24.33
C ARG A 342 16.41 15.15 25.63
N ARG A 343 16.50 13.83 25.58
CA ARG A 343 16.38 12.93 26.76
C ARG A 343 17.72 12.51 27.34
N ARG A 344 18.83 12.80 26.65
CA ARG A 344 20.20 12.64 27.16
C ARG A 344 20.62 13.90 27.91
#